data_AF-A0A929AVC1-F1
#
_entry.id   AF-A0A929AVC1-F1
#
_cell.length_a   1.000
_cell.length_b   1.000
_cell.length_c   1.000
_cell.angle_alpha   90.00
_cell.angle_beta   90.00
_cell.angle_gamma   90.00
#
_symmetry.space_group_name_H-M   'P 1'
#
loop_
_entity.id
_entity.type
_entity.pdbx_description
1 polymer ?
#
loop_
_entity_poly.entity_id
_entity_poly.type
_entity_poly.pdbx_seq_one_letter_code
_entity_poly.pdbx_strand_id
1 'polypeptide(L)'
;MESDERYRRAKRRVRVLKGFYIHLATYIGVIALLFFIDFLTGGGWWFYWPLLGWGIGIIVHGFTVFGITGFLGSEWEEKKTRDLMNKMNRE
;
A
#
# COMPACT_ATOMS: atom_id res chain seq x y z
N MET A 1 -17.72 -8.54 -22.03
CA MET A 1 -18.29 -8.12 -20.73
C MET A 1 -17.63 -8.87 -19.56
N GLU A 2 -17.79 -10.18 -19.39
CA GLU A 2 -17.15 -10.91 -18.26
C GLU A 2 -15.60 -10.92 -18.36
N SER A 3 -15.05 -11.05 -19.56
CA SER A 3 -13.61 -10.93 -19.84
C SER A 3 -13.05 -9.55 -19.49
N ASP A 4 -13.81 -8.49 -19.75
CA ASP A 4 -13.39 -7.11 -19.52
C ASP A 4 -13.36 -6.79 -18.03
N GLU A 5 -14.32 -7.31 -17.24
CA GLU A 5 -14.32 -7.15 -15.79
C GLU A 5 -13.13 -7.85 -15.13
N ARG A 6 -12.86 -9.12 -15.49
CA ARG A 6 -11.71 -9.87 -14.96
C ARG A 6 -10.40 -9.16 -15.29
N TYR A 7 -10.26 -8.66 -16.52
CA TYR A 7 -9.10 -7.90 -16.95
C TYR A 7 -8.94 -6.57 -16.17
N ARG A 8 -10.03 -5.82 -15.96
CA ARG A 8 -10.01 -4.58 -15.18
C ARG A 8 -9.63 -4.83 -13.71
N ARG A 9 -10.13 -5.91 -13.09
CA ARG A 9 -9.76 -6.30 -11.73
C ARG A 9 -8.29 -6.67 -11.61
N ALA A 10 -7.78 -7.49 -12.54
CA ALA A 10 -6.36 -7.83 -12.59
C ALA A 10 -5.48 -6.57 -12.76
N LYS A 11 -5.86 -5.65 -13.64
CA LYS A 11 -5.13 -4.38 -13.85
C LYS A 11 -5.15 -3.48 -12.62
N ARG A 12 -6.27 -3.41 -11.88
CA ARG A 12 -6.39 -2.65 -10.62
C ARG A 12 -5.46 -3.23 -9.56
N ARG A 13 -5.42 -4.55 -9.41
CA ARG A 13 -4.51 -5.25 -8.48
C ARG A 13 -3.05 -4.95 -8.77
N VAL A 14 -2.63 -5.08 -10.03
CA VAL A 14 -1.24 -4.79 -10.44
C VAL A 14 -0.86 -3.33 -10.15
N ARG A 15 -1.77 -2.38 -10.38
CA ARG A 15 -1.53 -0.96 -10.10
C ARG A 15 -1.31 -0.70 -8.60
N VAL A 16 -2.14 -1.28 -7.74
CA VAL A 16 -2.02 -1.15 -6.28
C VAL A 16 -0.72 -1.76 -5.79
N LEU A 17 -0.37 -2.95 -6.28
CA LEU A 17 0.88 -3.63 -5.94
C LEU A 17 2.12 -2.81 -6.36
N LYS A 18 2.09 -2.25 -7.58
CA LYS A 18 3.17 -1.38 -8.07
C LYS A 18 3.31 -0.13 -7.22
N GLY A 19 2.19 0.47 -6.79
CA GLY A 19 2.19 1.63 -5.89
C GLY A 19 2.86 1.33 -4.55
N PHE A 20 2.55 0.18 -3.96
CA PHE A 20 3.18 -0.31 -2.73
C PHE A 20 4.69 -0.49 -2.88
N TYR A 21 5.14 -1.19 -3.94
CA TYR A 21 6.56 -1.42 -4.16
C TYR A 21 7.36 -0.13 -4.35
N ILE A 22 6.79 0.87 -5.04
CA ILE A 22 7.42 2.18 -5.17
C ILE A 22 7.55 2.85 -3.80
N HIS A 23 6.51 2.85 -2.97
CA HIS A 23 6.57 3.43 -1.63
C HIS A 23 7.59 2.71 -0.73
N LEU A 24 7.63 1.38 -0.79
CA LEU A 24 8.60 0.57 -0.04
C LEU A 24 10.03 0.85 -0.49
N ALA A 25 10.28 0.93 -1.80
CA ALA A 25 11.60 1.24 -2.34
C ALA A 25 12.06 2.64 -1.92
N THR A 26 11.17 3.64 -2.00
CA THR A 26 11.45 4.99 -1.51
C THR A 26 11.75 5.00 -0.01
N TYR A 27 10.97 4.28 0.80
CA TYR A 27 11.21 4.15 2.24
C TYR A 27 12.60 3.57 2.53
N ILE A 28 12.97 2.45 1.90
CA ILE A 28 14.29 1.83 2.07
C ILE A 28 15.40 2.80 1.66
N GLY A 29 15.26 3.47 0.52
CA GLY A 29 16.24 4.43 0.02
C GLY A 29 16.44 5.62 0.97
N VAL A 30 15.36 6.18 1.50
CA VAL A 30 15.41 7.29 2.48
C VAL A 30 16.06 6.83 3.78
N ILE A 31 15.65 5.68 4.33
CA ILE A 31 16.23 5.15 5.57
C ILE A 31 17.72 4.86 5.41
N ALA A 32 18.13 4.26 4.30
CA ALA A 32 19.55 4.02 4.01
C ALA A 32 20.33 5.33 3.95
N LEU A 33 19.80 6.35 3.25
CA LEU A 33 20.42 7.68 3.19
C LEU A 33 20.57 8.31 4.58
N LEU A 34 19.52 8.28 5.40
CA LEU A 34 19.55 8.84 6.75
C LEU A 34 20.51 8.07 7.67
N PHE A 35 20.59 6.75 7.52
CA PHE A 35 21.57 5.92 8.23
C PHE A 35 23.01 6.33 7.89
N PHE A 36 23.32 6.49 6.60
CA PHE A 36 24.66 6.94 6.19
C PHE A 36 24.97 8.35 6.71
N ILE A 37 24.00 9.26 6.68
CA ILE A 37 24.17 10.62 7.23
C ILE A 37 24.49 10.54 8.73
N ASP A 38 23.66 9.89 9.53
CA ASP A 38 23.84 9.77 10.99
C ASP A 38 25.16 9.07 11.36
N PHE A 39 25.54 8.04 10.61
CA PHE A 39 26.81 7.35 10.80
C PHE A 39 28.01 8.25 10.52
N LEU A 40 27.97 9.05 9.44
CA LEU A 40 29.08 9.92 9.03
C LEU A 40 29.22 11.17 9.89
N THR A 41 28.14 11.70 10.47
CA THR A 41 28.20 12.87 11.37
C THR A 41 28.57 12.53 12.81
N GLY A 42 28.91 11.28 13.13
CA GLY A 42 29.41 10.89 14.45
C GLY A 42 28.34 10.49 15.47
N GLY A 43 27.08 10.34 15.02
CA GLY A 43 26.10 9.41 15.58
C GLY A 43 25.43 9.77 16.91
N GLY A 44 24.15 10.14 16.82
CA GLY A 44 23.17 10.14 17.93
C GLY A 44 22.05 9.10 17.74
N TRP A 45 22.14 8.26 16.69
CA TRP A 45 21.16 7.21 16.37
C TRP A 45 19.75 7.73 16.08
N TRP A 46 19.62 8.98 15.63
CA TRP A 46 18.31 9.61 15.44
C TRP A 46 17.54 9.06 14.22
N PHE A 47 18.21 8.36 13.29
CA PHE A 47 17.55 7.74 12.13
C PHE A 47 16.49 6.68 12.53
N TYR A 48 16.58 6.14 13.74
CA TYR A 48 15.57 5.21 14.28
C TYR A 48 14.18 5.85 14.37
N TRP A 49 14.08 7.16 14.59
CA TRP A 49 12.79 7.86 14.67
C TRP A 49 12.03 7.83 13.34
N PRO A 50 12.61 8.26 12.21
CA PRO A 50 12.01 8.04 10.88
C PRO A 50 11.77 6.56 10.55
N LEU A 51 12.72 5.68 10.90
CA LEU A 51 12.60 4.24 10.65
C LEU A 51 11.34 3.67 11.27
N LEU A 52 11.15 3.86 12.58
CA LEU A 52 10.03 3.32 13.33
C LEU A 52 8.72 4.05 13.00
N GLY A 53 8.75 5.38 12.93
CA GLY A 53 7.56 6.19 12.64
C GLY A 53 6.95 5.89 11.27
N TRP A 54 7.77 5.93 10.22
CA TRP A 54 7.29 5.64 8.86
C TRP A 54 7.16 4.13 8.59
N GLY A 55 7.94 3.30 9.28
CA GLY A 55 7.88 1.84 9.15
C GLY A 55 6.50 1.28 9.48
N ILE A 56 5.83 1.83 10.51
CA ILE A 56 4.45 1.47 10.85
C ILE A 56 3.50 1.74 9.67
N GLY A 57 3.64 2.89 9.00
CA GLY A 57 2.83 3.24 7.84
C GLY A 57 3.00 2.26 6.67
N ILE A 58 4.23 1.84 6.40
CA ILE A 58 4.53 0.83 5.36
C ILE A 58 3.94 -0.53 5.72
N ILE A 59 4.02 -0.94 6.99
CA ILE A 59 3.44 -2.21 7.47
C ILE A 59 1.92 -2.20 7.30
N VAL A 60 1.24 -1.13 7.72
CA VAL A 60 -0.22 -0.96 7.55
C VAL A 60 -0.60 -0.94 6.06
N HIS A 61 0.17 -0.24 5.23
CA HIS A 61 -0.05 -0.22 3.78
C HIS A 61 0.15 -1.62 3.15
N GLY A 62 1.14 -2.37 3.62
CA GLY A 62 1.37 -3.76 3.19
C GLY A 62 0.20 -4.66 3.54
N PHE A 63 -0.30 -4.59 4.78
CA PHE A 63 -1.47 -5.36 5.20
C PHE A 63 -2.71 -5.07 4.35
N THR A 64 -2.94 -3.81 3.99
CA THR A 64 -4.07 -3.41 3.13
C THR A 64 -3.90 -3.86 1.68
N VAL A 65 -2.68 -3.82 1.14
CA VAL A 65 -2.36 -4.22 -0.25
C VAL A 65 -2.41 -5.74 -0.43
N PHE A 66 -1.85 -6.49 0.51
CA PHE A 66 -1.80 -7.96 0.48
C PHE A 66 -3.05 -8.63 1.07
N GLY A 67 -3.97 -7.84 1.64
CA GLY A 67 -5.28 -8.34 2.10
C GLY A 67 -5.21 -9.23 3.35
N ILE A 68 -4.11 -9.16 4.10
CA ILE A 68 -3.89 -9.97 5.31
C ILE A 68 -4.82 -9.54 6.47
N THR A 69 -5.41 -8.33 6.40
CA THR A 69 -6.50 -7.93 7.29
C THR A 69 -7.85 -8.20 6.62
N GLY A 70 -8.46 -9.35 6.93
CA GLY A 70 -9.79 -9.77 6.44
C GLY A 70 -10.97 -8.82 6.75
N PHE A 71 -10.72 -7.63 7.28
CA PHE A 71 -11.73 -6.62 7.64
C PHE A 71 -11.75 -5.39 6.70
N LEU A 72 -10.66 -5.10 5.97
CA LEU A 72 -10.51 -3.91 5.11
C LEU A 72 -10.08 -4.27 3.67
N GLY A 73 -9.95 -5.56 3.38
CA GLY A 73 -9.49 -6.05 2.08
C GLY A 73 -10.49 -5.67 0.99
N SER A 74 -9.94 -5.29 -0.16
CA SER A 74 -10.54 -5.15 -1.51
C SER A 74 -11.86 -5.88 -1.82
N GLU A 75 -12.19 -7.00 -1.17
CA GLU A 75 -13.50 -7.64 -1.25
C GLU A 75 -14.64 -6.77 -0.69
N TRP A 76 -14.45 -6.08 0.44
CA TRP A 76 -15.48 -5.18 0.96
C TRP A 76 -15.69 -3.99 0.01
N GLU A 77 -14.60 -3.42 -0.50
CA GLU A 77 -14.63 -2.32 -1.46
C GLU A 77 -15.32 -2.75 -2.77
N GLU A 78 -14.97 -3.94 -3.29
CA GLU A 78 -15.57 -4.50 -4.51
C GLU A 78 -17.04 -4.88 -4.30
N LYS A 79 -17.40 -5.39 -3.11
CA LYS A 79 -18.79 -5.67 -2.73
C LYS A 79 -19.61 -4.38 -2.66
N LYS A 80 -19.08 -3.32 -2.05
CA LYS A 80 -19.78 -2.02 -1.95
C LYS A 80 -19.93 -1.34 -3.32
N THR A 81 -18.91 -1.42 -4.16
CA THR A 81 -18.95 -0.86 -5.51
C THR A 81 -20.00 -1.57 -6.38
N ARG A 82 -20.08 -2.90 -6.27
CA ARG A 82 -21.09 -3.71 -6.94
C ARG A 82 -22.50 -3.43 -6.42
N ASP A 83 -22.66 -3.24 -5.11
CA ASP A 83 -23.94 -2.85 -4.50
C ASP A 83 -24.43 -1.49 -5.03
N LEU A 84 -23.55 -0.50 -5.16
CA LEU A 84 -23.87 0.82 -5.69
C LEU A 84 -24.26 0.78 -7.17
N MET A 85 -23.51 0.04 -8.01
CA MET A 85 -23.87 -0.15 -9.42
C MET A 85 -25.22 -0.85 -9.58
N ASN A 86 -25.51 -1.87 -8.76
CA ASN A 86 -26.80 -2.56 -8.80
C ASN A 86 -27.96 -1.67 -8.37
N LYS A 87 -27.76 -0.72 -7.45
CA LYS A 87 -28.77 0.28 -7.09
C LYS A 87 -29.03 1.26 -8.23
N MET A 88 -27.98 1.79 -8.84
CA MET A 88 -28.10 2.71 -9.98
C MET A 88 -28.76 2.10 -11.22
N ASN A 89 -28.70 0.77 -11.38
CA ASN A 89 -29.27 0.07 -12.53
C ASN A 89 -30.70 -0.46 -12.27
N ARG A 90 -31.20 -0.32 -11.03
CA ARG A 90 -32.58 -0.68 -10.64
C ARG A 90 -33.50 0.53 -10.47
N GLU A 91 -32.95 1.74 -10.57
CA GLU A 91 -33.66 3.01 -10.73
C GLU A 91 -33.62 3.43 -12.20
#